data_AF-A0A825YPK2-F1
#
_entry.id   AF-A0A825YPK2-F1
#
_cell.length_a   1.000
_cell.length_b   1.000
_cell.length_c   1.000
_cell.angle_alpha   90.00
_cell.angle_beta   90.00
_cell.angle_gamma   90.00
#
_symmetry.space_group_name_H-M   'P 1'
#
loop_
_entity.id
_entity.type
_entity.pdbx_description
1 polymer ?
#
loop_
_entity_poly.entity_id
_entity_poly.type
_entity_poly.pdbx_seq_one_letter_code
_entity_poly.pdbx_strand_id
1 'polypeptide(L)'
;MNLSIGYLLPENKVSEITKKISGYFENDIWEANNAAFNDFRKSEWGKTHRKMNFSAFPSKLKNEVKFFILTRIEKDELQLYSAIHNYARSFKQLSKFLKKFYPHINSFADLDTNKALIQ
;
A
#
# COMPACT_ATOMS: atom_id res chain seq x y z
N MET A 1 1.46 -31.86 -5.68
CA MET A 1 0.63 -30.90 -4.93
C MET A 1 1.58 -30.15 -3.98
N ASN A 2 2.21 -29.08 -4.47
CA ASN A 2 3.16 -28.33 -3.66
C ASN A 2 2.38 -27.45 -2.69
N LEU A 3 2.53 -27.73 -1.39
CA LEU A 3 2.21 -26.82 -0.31
C LEU A 3 3.09 -25.58 -0.51
N SER A 4 2.59 -24.60 -1.26
CA SER A 4 3.30 -23.36 -1.51
C SER A 4 3.48 -22.67 -0.15
N ILE A 5 4.67 -22.81 0.42
CA ILE A 5 5.18 -21.90 1.43
C ILE A 5 5.12 -20.53 0.74
N GLY A 6 4.07 -19.75 1.06
CA GLY A 6 3.87 -18.46 0.41
C GLY A 6 5.13 -17.61 0.55
N TYR A 7 5.46 -16.85 -0.49
CA TYR A 7 6.64 -16.03 -0.62
C TYR A 7 6.88 -15.21 0.66
N LEU A 8 8.07 -15.39 1.21
CA LEU A 8 8.57 -14.59 2.31
C LEU A 8 9.44 -13.50 1.71
N LEU A 9 9.13 -12.24 2.07
CA LEU A 9 9.98 -11.13 1.69
C LEU A 9 11.40 -11.34 2.26
N PRO A 10 12.44 -11.08 1.47
CA PRO A 10 13.81 -11.07 1.97
C PRO A 10 13.98 -10.15 3.19
N GLU A 11 14.82 -10.54 4.16
CA GLU A 11 14.99 -9.81 5.43
C GLU A 11 15.37 -8.34 5.23
N ASN A 12 16.27 -8.06 4.28
CA ASN A 12 16.65 -6.70 3.93
C ASN A 12 15.44 -5.87 3.47
N LYS A 13 14.51 -6.48 2.74
CA LYS A 13 13.30 -5.80 2.26
C LYS A 13 12.30 -5.56 3.40
N VAL A 14 12.15 -6.52 4.31
CA VAL A 14 11.34 -6.36 5.52
C VAL A 14 11.88 -5.22 6.39
N SER A 15 13.20 -5.14 6.56
CA SER A 15 13.86 -4.06 7.30
C SER A 15 13.66 -2.70 6.62
N GLU A 16 13.81 -2.62 5.30
CA GLU A 16 13.55 -1.41 4.52
C GLU A 16 12.10 -0.92 4.68
N ILE A 17 11.13 -1.84 4.57
CA ILE A 17 9.71 -1.55 4.77
C ILE A 17 9.46 -1.04 6.19
N THR A 18 9.96 -1.75 7.20
CA THR A 18 9.76 -1.38 8.61
C THR A 18 10.35 -0.01 8.92
N LYS A 19 11.55 0.28 8.41
CA LYS A 19 12.20 1.58 8.60
C LYS A 19 11.43 2.72 7.94
N LYS A 20 10.84 2.49 6.77
CA LYS A 20 10.05 3.51 6.05
C LYS A 20 8.66 3.69 6.65
N ILE A 21 8.01 2.60 7.08
CA ILE A 21 6.69 2.60 7.70
C ILE A 21 6.86 2.71 9.22
N SER A 22 7.32 3.88 9.65
CA SER A 22 7.54 4.22 11.06
C SER A 22 6.79 5.49 11.46
N GLY A 23 6.52 5.68 12.76
CA GLY A 23 5.89 6.89 13.27
C GLY A 23 4.46 7.06 12.75
N TYR A 24 4.13 8.22 12.17
CA TYR A 24 2.77 8.46 11.67
C TYR A 24 2.32 7.41 10.63
N PHE A 25 3.23 6.92 9.80
CA PHE A 25 2.91 5.99 8.72
C PHE A 25 2.61 4.57 9.20
N GLU A 26 2.87 4.22 10.46
CA GLU A 26 2.45 2.94 11.05
C GLU A 26 0.93 2.80 11.09
N ASN A 27 0.22 3.92 11.23
CA ASN A 27 -1.23 3.95 11.27
C ASN A 27 -1.87 3.33 10.02
N ASP A 28 -3.02 2.68 10.18
CA ASP A 28 -3.79 2.14 9.06
C ASP A 28 -4.67 3.18 8.35
N ILE A 29 -4.79 4.37 8.94
CA ILE A 29 -5.55 5.48 8.38
C ILE A 29 -4.61 6.67 8.27
N TRP A 30 -4.35 7.10 7.04
CA TRP A 30 -3.54 8.27 6.75
C TRP A 30 -4.44 9.42 6.30
N GLU A 31 -4.47 10.47 7.09
CA GLU A 31 -5.21 11.71 6.84
C GLU A 31 -4.34 12.64 6.00
N ALA A 32 -4.88 13.10 4.87
CA ALA A 32 -4.16 13.93 3.90
C ALA A 32 -3.65 15.26 4.47
N ASN A 33 -4.36 15.79 5.48
CA ASN A 33 -4.06 17.04 6.15
C ASN A 33 -3.03 16.88 7.29
N ASN A 34 -2.58 15.67 7.60
CA ASN A 34 -1.58 15.46 8.64
C ASN A 34 -0.23 16.11 8.25
N ALA A 35 0.51 16.60 9.25
CA ALA A 35 1.80 17.26 9.04
C ALA A 35 2.87 16.35 8.42
N ALA A 36 2.75 15.03 8.59
CA ALA A 36 3.64 14.05 7.97
C ALA A 36 3.62 14.09 6.43
N PHE A 37 2.62 14.73 5.83
CA PHE A 37 2.53 14.92 4.37
C PHE A 37 2.97 16.30 3.89
N ASN A 38 3.40 17.21 4.78
CA ASN A 38 3.70 18.60 4.41
C ASN A 38 4.74 18.69 3.29
N ASP A 39 5.82 17.89 3.38
CA ASP A 39 6.92 17.90 2.40
C ASP A 39 6.51 17.36 1.02
N PHE A 40 5.39 16.64 0.94
CA PHE A 40 4.87 16.07 -0.32
C PHE A 40 3.82 16.95 -0.99
N ARG A 41 3.39 18.04 -0.33
CA ARG A 41 2.38 18.94 -0.89
C ARG A 41 3.04 19.93 -1.84
N LYS A 42 2.60 19.91 -3.09
CA LYS A 42 2.96 20.92 -4.10
C LYS A 42 2.15 22.21 -3.97
N SER A 43 1.07 22.19 -3.20
CA SER A 43 0.20 23.34 -2.96
C SER A 43 -0.60 23.15 -1.66
N GLU A 44 -1.07 24.25 -1.09
CA GLU A 44 -2.06 24.19 -0.02
C GLU A 44 -3.37 23.61 -0.57
N TRP A 45 -3.87 22.58 0.09
CA TRP A 45 -5.18 22.03 -0.23
C TRP A 45 -6.18 22.63 0.73
N GLY A 46 -7.36 22.98 0.21
CA GLY A 46 -8.50 23.31 1.07
C GLY A 46 -8.74 22.19 2.08
N LYS A 47 -9.42 22.50 3.19
CA LYS A 47 -9.77 21.52 4.24
C LYS A 47 -10.66 20.41 3.67
N THR A 48 -10.05 19.42 3.05
CA THR A 48 -10.74 18.23 2.57
C THR A 48 -10.39 17.10 3.51
N HIS A 49 -11.38 16.59 4.24
CA HIS A 49 -11.26 15.44 5.14
C HIS A 49 -11.09 14.15 4.34
N ARG A 50 -9.94 14.00 3.68
CA ARG A 50 -9.67 12.86 2.81
C ARG A 50 -8.57 12.01 3.40
N LYS A 51 -8.80 10.70 3.38
CA LYS A 51 -7.94 9.71 4.04
C LYS A 51 -7.71 8.49 3.16
N MET A 52 -6.54 7.90 3.30
CA MET A 52 -6.25 6.55 2.80
C MET A 52 -6.47 5.56 3.95
N ASN A 53 -7.34 4.57 3.74
CA ASN A 53 -7.62 3.54 4.73
C ASN A 53 -7.11 2.18 4.23
N PHE A 54 -6.11 1.65 4.92
CA PHE A 54 -5.46 0.37 4.62
C PHE A 54 -6.06 -0.81 5.40
N SER A 55 -7.01 -0.57 6.32
CA SER A 55 -7.64 -1.61 7.14
C SER A 55 -8.39 -2.66 6.32
N ALA A 56 -8.72 -2.36 5.06
CA ALA A 56 -9.31 -3.34 4.15
C ALA A 56 -8.36 -4.50 3.84
N PHE A 57 -7.04 -4.28 3.81
CA PHE A 57 -6.06 -5.30 3.46
C PHE A 57 -5.80 -6.30 4.60
N PRO A 58 -5.43 -7.55 4.28
CA PRO A 58 -4.84 -8.47 5.25
C PRO A 58 -3.63 -7.84 5.95
N SER A 59 -3.43 -8.13 7.24
CA SER A 59 -2.35 -7.53 8.06
C SER A 59 -0.98 -7.65 7.41
N LYS A 60 -0.67 -8.83 6.84
CA LYS A 60 0.60 -9.12 6.16
C LYS A 60 0.90 -8.19 4.99
N LEU A 61 -0.13 -7.71 4.29
CA LEU A 61 0.02 -6.91 3.08
C LEU A 61 -0.01 -5.39 3.32
N LYS A 62 -0.47 -4.93 4.49
CA LYS A 62 -0.68 -3.50 4.75
C LYS A 62 0.61 -2.70 4.58
N ASN A 63 1.70 -3.19 5.14
CA ASN A 63 2.98 -2.49 5.10
C ASN A 63 3.57 -2.45 3.69
N GLU A 64 3.34 -3.47 2.85
CA GLU A 64 3.74 -3.44 1.44
C GLU A 64 2.97 -2.38 0.65
N VAL A 65 1.64 -2.28 0.82
CA VAL A 65 0.85 -1.23 0.14
C VAL A 65 1.26 0.17 0.62
N LYS A 66 1.42 0.35 1.93
CA LYS A 66 1.89 1.61 2.53
C LYS A 66 3.26 1.99 1.97
N PHE A 67 4.19 1.03 1.92
CA PHE A 67 5.53 1.21 1.39
C PHE A 67 5.51 1.61 -0.09
N PHE A 68 4.70 0.93 -0.91
CA PHE A 68 4.52 1.26 -2.32
C PHE A 68 4.03 2.70 -2.52
N ILE A 69 2.98 3.10 -1.80
CA ILE A 69 2.41 4.44 -1.92
C ILE A 69 3.41 5.51 -1.48
N LEU A 70 4.00 5.36 -0.28
CA LEU A 70 4.91 6.35 0.28
C LEU A 70 6.17 6.52 -0.58
N THR A 71 6.75 5.40 -1.05
CA THR A 71 7.93 5.44 -1.94
C THR A 71 7.65 6.20 -3.23
N ARG A 72 6.48 5.99 -3.84
CA ARG A 72 6.12 6.68 -5.09
C ARG A 72 5.79 8.15 -4.89
N ILE A 73 5.21 8.51 -3.74
CA ILE A 73 4.98 9.91 -3.39
C ILE A 73 6.32 10.64 -3.19
N GLU A 74 7.25 10.05 -2.42
CA GLU A 74 8.57 10.63 -2.18
C GLU A 74 9.39 10.82 -3.47
N LYS A 75 9.27 9.89 -4.41
CA LYS A 75 9.94 9.96 -5.72
C LYS A 75 9.22 10.84 -6.74
N ASP A 76 8.12 11.49 -6.35
CA ASP A 76 7.25 12.26 -7.25
C ASP A 76 6.67 11.46 -8.44
N GLU A 77 6.66 10.12 -8.33
CA GLU A 77 6.06 9.18 -9.31
C GLU A 77 4.55 9.00 -9.09
N LEU A 78 4.04 9.48 -7.96
CA LEU A 78 2.62 9.48 -7.62
C LEU A 78 2.31 10.74 -6.80
N GLN A 79 1.50 11.64 -7.36
CA GLN A 79 1.02 12.78 -6.59
C GLN A 79 0.18 12.31 -5.40
N LEU A 80 0.40 12.93 -4.23
CA LEU A 80 -0.37 12.66 -3.01
C LEU A 80 -1.89 12.74 -3.28
N TYR A 81 -2.33 13.70 -4.11
CA TYR A 81 -3.74 13.89 -4.46
C TYR A 81 -4.33 12.65 -5.15
N SER A 82 -3.59 12.15 -6.14
CA SER A 82 -3.92 10.93 -6.88
C SER A 82 -3.91 9.68 -6.00
N ALA A 83 -2.95 9.57 -5.06
CA ALA A 83 -2.93 8.49 -4.08
C ALA A 83 -4.21 8.48 -3.23
N ILE A 84 -4.61 9.63 -2.70
CA ILE A 84 -5.76 9.73 -1.81
C ILE A 84 -7.09 9.53 -2.54
N HIS A 85 -7.24 9.99 -3.80
CA HIS A 85 -8.53 9.93 -4.49
C HIS A 85 -8.73 8.68 -5.32
N ASN A 86 -7.68 8.24 -5.99
CA ASN A 86 -7.79 7.16 -6.97
C ASN A 86 -7.42 5.82 -6.32
N TYR A 87 -6.33 5.77 -5.56
CA TYR A 87 -5.86 4.51 -4.99
C TYR A 87 -6.68 4.07 -3.78
N ALA A 88 -7.08 5.00 -2.89
CA ALA A 88 -7.91 4.66 -1.73
C ALA A 88 -9.22 3.96 -2.12
N ARG A 89 -9.85 4.37 -3.24
CA ARG A 89 -11.04 3.72 -3.77
C ARG A 89 -10.74 2.31 -4.29
N SER A 90 -9.62 2.15 -4.99
CA SER A 90 -9.17 0.88 -5.57
C SER A 90 -8.77 -0.15 -4.52
N PHE A 91 -8.26 0.28 -3.36
CA PHE A 91 -7.82 -0.61 -2.27
C PHE A 91 -8.92 -1.55 -1.77
N LYS A 92 -10.17 -1.07 -1.69
CA LYS A 92 -11.28 -1.92 -1.28
C LYS A 92 -11.53 -3.04 -2.29
N GLN A 93 -11.43 -2.75 -3.58
CA GLN A 93 -11.63 -3.76 -4.63
C GLN A 93 -10.45 -4.72 -4.72
N LEU A 94 -9.22 -4.20 -4.64
CA LEU A 94 -8.02 -5.03 -4.59
C LEU A 94 -8.02 -5.97 -3.39
N SER A 95 -8.37 -5.47 -2.20
CA SER A 95 -8.53 -6.33 -1.01
C SER A 95 -9.57 -7.43 -1.21
N LYS A 96 -10.74 -7.12 -1.81
CA LYS A 96 -11.76 -8.12 -2.13
C LYS A 96 -11.24 -9.18 -3.10
N PHE A 97 -10.53 -8.76 -4.14
CA PHE A 97 -9.91 -9.67 -5.11
C PHE A 97 -8.93 -10.62 -4.42
N LEU A 98 -7.99 -10.08 -3.63
CA LEU A 98 -6.99 -10.87 -2.91
C LEU A 98 -7.63 -11.87 -1.95
N LYS A 99 -8.63 -11.44 -1.18
CA LYS A 99 -9.36 -12.35 -0.27
C LYS A 99 -10.07 -13.49 -0.99
N LYS A 100 -10.58 -13.23 -2.20
CA LYS A 100 -11.32 -14.22 -2.99
C LYS A 100 -10.38 -15.23 -3.67
N PHE A 101 -9.31 -14.76 -4.30
CA PHE A 101 -8.49 -15.58 -5.20
C PHE A 101 -7.14 -15.99 -4.59
N TYR A 102 -6.68 -15.27 -3.56
CA TYR A 102 -5.40 -15.50 -2.90
C TYR A 102 -5.56 -15.45 -1.36
N PRO A 103 -6.42 -16.28 -0.75
CA PRO A 103 -6.77 -16.18 0.68
C PRO A 103 -5.59 -16.40 1.64
N HIS A 104 -4.53 -17.06 1.19
CA HIS A 104 -3.33 -17.36 1.97
C HIS A 104 -2.10 -16.55 1.52
N ILE A 105 -2.32 -15.46 0.78
CA ILE A 105 -1.25 -14.59 0.31
C ILE A 105 -0.42 -14.04 1.48
N ASN A 106 0.90 -14.15 1.38
CA ASN A 106 1.84 -13.62 2.36
C ASN A 106 2.41 -12.28 1.89
N SER A 107 2.62 -12.13 0.58
CA SER A 107 3.17 -10.92 -0.02
C SER A 107 2.56 -10.63 -1.39
N PHE A 108 2.58 -9.37 -1.86
CA PHE A 108 2.21 -9.11 -3.25
C PHE A 108 3.14 -9.78 -4.26
N ALA A 109 4.35 -10.17 -3.84
CA ALA A 109 5.27 -10.97 -4.65
C ALA A 109 4.78 -12.42 -4.88
N ASP A 110 3.76 -12.89 -4.14
CA ASP A 110 3.05 -14.15 -4.44
C ASP A 110 2.13 -14.05 -5.67
N LEU A 111 1.82 -12.83 -6.12
CA LEU A 111 0.97 -12.66 -7.29
C LEU A 111 1.73 -13.12 -8.52
N ASP A 112 1.25 -14.21 -9.10
CA ASP A 112 1.72 -14.71 -10.39
C ASP A 112 1.32 -13.73 -11.51
N THR A 113 2.23 -12.81 -11.83
CA THR A 113 2.04 -11.81 -12.88
C THR A 113 1.97 -12.45 -14.26
N ASN A 114 2.50 -13.66 -14.46
CA ASN A 114 2.41 -14.36 -15.74
C ASN A 114 0.96 -14.75 -16.04
N LYS A 115 0.15 -15.08 -15.02
CA LYS A 115 -1.29 -15.32 -15.20
C LYS A 115 -2.08 -14.07 -15.56
N ALA A 116 -1.58 -12.88 -15.26
CA ALA A 116 -2.21 -11.62 -15.63
C ALA A 116 -1.89 -11.17 -17.07
N LEU A 117 -0.84 -11.73 -17.68
CA LEU A 117 -0.38 -11.42 -19.03
C LEU A 117 -0.95 -12.36 -20.11
N ILE A 118 -1.71 -13.39 -19.72
CA ILE A 118 -2.47 -14.21 -20.66
C ILE A 118 -3.78 -13.47 -20.94
N GLN A 119 -3.77 -12.63 -21.98
CA GLN A 119 -4.96 -12.12 -22.67
C GLN A 119 -5.08 -12.79 -24.03
#